data_AF-A0A285ED37-F1
#
_entry.id   AF-A0A285ED37-F1
#
_cell.length_a   1.000
_cell.length_b   1.000
_cell.length_c   1.000
_cell.angle_alpha   90.00
_cell.angle_beta   90.00
_cell.angle_gamma   90.00
#
_symmetry.space_group_name_H-M   'P 1'
#
loop_
_entity.id
_entity.type
_entity.pdbx_description
1 polymer ?
#
loop_
_entity_poly.entity_id
_entity_poly.type
_entity_poly.pdbx_seq_one_letter_code
_entity_poly.pdbx_strand_id
1 'polypeptide(L)' 'ATAEQAAAGADAVLLLTEWRQYRDLDPVAFGRVVAQKRILDGRNALDRDAWTTAGWTHRALGRRTD' A
#
# COMPACT_ATOMS: atom_id res chain seq x y z
N ALA A 1 4.53 4.26 17.15
CA ALA A 1 5.20 3.96 15.87
C ALA A 1 4.28 4.39 14.73
N THR A 2 4.83 4.93 13.63
CA THR A 2 4.07 5.33 12.44
C THR A 2 4.04 4.22 11.39
N ALA A 3 3.22 4.37 10.35
CA ALA A 3 3.18 3.44 9.23
C ALA A 3 4.52 3.40 8.47
N GLU A 4 5.16 4.56 8.30
CA GLU A 4 6.45 4.70 7.60
C GLU A 4 7.57 3.99 8.36
N GLN A 5 7.58 4.08 9.69
CA GLN A 5 8.55 3.36 10.52
C GLN A 5 8.41 1.85 10.36
N ALA A 6 7.18 1.33 10.26
CA ALA A 6 6.94 -0.08 10.02
C ALA A 6 7.29 -0.53 8.59
N ALA A 7 7.11 0.37 7.61
CA ALA A 7 7.36 0.10 6.20
C ALA A 7 8.81 0.35 5.76
N ALA A 8 9.65 0.95 6.61
CA ALA A 8 11.03 1.27 6.30
C ALA A 8 11.81 0.02 5.86
N GLY A 9 12.29 0.01 4.62
CA GLY A 9 13.01 -1.12 4.02
C GLY A 9 12.16 -2.35 3.71
N ALA A 10 10.83 -2.29 3.82
CA ALA A 10 9.97 -3.44 3.58
C ALA A 10 9.94 -3.83 2.09
N ASP A 11 9.99 -5.13 1.81
CA ASP A 11 9.76 -5.69 0.46
C ASP A 11 8.28 -5.75 0.07
N ALA A 12 7.39 -5.73 1.06
CA ALA A 12 5.95 -5.72 0.86
C ALA A 12 5.23 -5.10 2.06
N VAL A 13 4.12 -4.42 1.79
CA VAL A 13 3.21 -3.87 2.81
C VAL A 13 1.86 -4.58 2.73
N LEU A 14 1.26 -4.87 3.89
CA LEU A 14 -0.05 -5.51 4.00
C LEU A 14 -1.01 -4.57 4.73
N LEU A 15 -2.11 -4.19 4.07
CA LEU A 15 -3.21 -3.48 4.72
C LEU A 15 -4.24 -4.50 5.21
N LEU A 16 -4.29 -4.71 6.53
CA LEU A 16 -5.16 -5.71 7.17
C LEU A 16 -6.32 -5.11 7.97
N THR A 17 -6.29 -3.80 8.20
CA THR A 17 -7.39 -3.06 8.83
C THR A 17 -7.49 -1.68 8.19
N GLU A 18 -8.71 -1.28 7.82
CA GLU A 18 -9.04 -0.12 7.00
C GLU A 18 -9.10 1.20 7.79
N TRP A 19 -8.21 1.38 8.76
CA TRP A 19 -8.13 2.61 9.53
C TRP A 19 -7.87 3.81 8.62
N ARG A 20 -8.53 4.93 8.91
CA ARG A 20 -8.42 6.17 8.13
C ARG A 20 -6.97 6.59 7.87
N GLN A 21 -6.12 6.50 8.88
CA GLN A 21 -4.69 6.83 8.77
C GLN A 21 -3.92 6.04 7.72
N TYR A 22 -4.36 4.83 7.35
CA TYR A 22 -3.73 4.02 6.30
C TYR A 22 -4.35 4.27 4.93
N ARG A 23 -5.66 4.53 4.90
CA ARG A 23 -6.38 4.91 3.67
C ARG A 23 -5.92 6.25 3.11
N ASP A 24 -5.58 7.17 4.00
CA ASP A 24 -5.19 8.54 3.66
C ASP A 24 -3.67 8.67 3.40
N LEU A 25 -2.92 7.56 3.35
CA LEU A 25 -1.49 7.57 3.00
C LEU A 25 -1.31 8.05 1.55
N ASP A 26 -0.37 8.98 1.33
CA ASP A 26 0.10 9.34 0.00
C ASP A 26 1.03 8.22 -0.54
N PRO A 27 0.64 7.49 -1.61
CA PRO A 27 1.43 6.39 -2.12
C PRO A 27 2.77 6.83 -2.72
N VAL A 28 2.93 8.10 -3.13
CA VAL A 28 4.21 8.63 -3.63
C VAL A 28 5.19 8.83 -2.48
N ALA A 29 4.77 9.50 -1.42
CA ALA A 29 5.60 9.72 -0.23
C ALA A 29 5.91 8.40 0.50
N PHE A 30 4.89 7.57 0.71
CA PHE A 30 5.04 6.28 1.38
C PHE A 30 5.94 5.32 0.59
N GLY A 31 5.91 5.39 -0.73
CA GLY A 31 6.77 4.58 -1.61
C GLY A 31 8.27 4.92 -1.51
N ARG A 32 8.67 5.99 -0.83
CA ARG A 32 10.08 6.36 -0.63
C ARG A 32 10.75 5.61 0.52
N VAL A 33 9.96 5.03 1.44
CA VAL A 33 10.51 4.37 2.63
C VAL A 33 10.65 2.85 2.47
N VAL A 34 9.89 2.23 1.56
CA VAL A 34 9.94 0.79 1.30
C VAL A 34 11.13 0.41 0.42
N ALA A 35 11.61 -0.83 0.53
CA ALA A 35 12.58 -1.38 -0.40
C ALA A 35 11.95 -1.71 -1.77
N GLN A 36 10.70 -2.18 -1.76
CA GLN A 36 9.93 -2.50 -2.96
C GLN A 36 8.50 -2.00 -2.83
N LYS A 37 7.98 -1.35 -3.87
CA LYS A 37 6.61 -0.83 -3.91
C LYS A 37 5.59 -1.94 -4.20
N ARG A 38 5.42 -2.85 -3.26
CA ARG A 38 4.45 -3.95 -3.34
C ARG A 38 3.46 -3.83 -2.20
N ILE A 39 2.16 -3.81 -2.51
CA ILE A 39 1.12 -3.76 -1.50
C ILE A 39 0.04 -4.81 -1.75
N LEU A 40 -0.33 -5.51 -0.67
CA LEU A 40 -1.52 -6.33 -0.60
C LEU A 40 -2.57 -5.61 0.24
N ASP A 41 -3.63 -5.17 -0.42
CA ASP A 41 -4.81 -4.62 0.22
C ASP A 41 -5.81 -5.75 0.54
N GLY A 42 -5.76 -6.22 1.79
CA GLY A 42 -6.67 -7.24 2.29
C GLY A 42 -8.10 -6.74 2.51
N ARG A 43 -8.33 -5.42 2.44
CA ARG A 43 -9.60 -4.77 2.79
C ARG A 43 -10.28 -4.09 1.60
N ASN A 44 -9.64 -4.06 0.43
CA ASN A 44 -10.13 -3.33 -0.74
C ASN A 44 -10.43 -1.85 -0.41
N ALA A 45 -9.60 -1.23 0.44
CA ALA A 45 -9.80 0.11 1.00
C ALA A 45 -8.94 1.20 0.34
N LEU A 46 -7.94 0.83 -0.46
CA LEU A 46 -7.07 1.77 -1.16
C LEU A 46 -7.57 2.09 -2.57
N ASP A 47 -7.28 3.29 -3.04
CA ASP A 47 -7.49 3.68 -4.43
C ASP A 47 -6.47 2.97 -5.33
N ARG A 48 -6.92 1.96 -6.08
CA ARG A 48 -6.05 1.18 -6.97
C ARG A 48 -5.32 2.07 -7.97
N ASP A 49 -5.97 3.06 -8.55
CA ASP A 49 -5.40 3.85 -9.65
C ASP A 49 -4.34 4.81 -9.12
N ALA A 50 -4.58 5.43 -7.96
CA ALA A 50 -3.58 6.25 -7.28
C ALA A 50 -2.32 5.44 -6.92
N TRP A 51 -2.50 4.24 -6.36
CA TRP A 51 -1.37 3.40 -5.93
C TRP A 51 -0.59 2.83 -7.13
N THR A 52 -1.28 2.34 -8.15
CA THR A 52 -0.62 1.83 -9.38
C THR A 52 0.10 2.94 -10.15
N THR A 53 -0.49 4.12 -10.26
CA THR A 53 0.14 5.31 -10.88
C THR A 53 1.40 5.75 -10.13
N ALA A 54 1.43 5.60 -8.80
CA ALA A 54 2.62 5.85 -7.97
C ALA A 54 3.71 4.77 -8.09
N GLY A 55 3.50 3.76 -8.94
CA GLY A 55 4.44 2.69 -9.24
C GLY A 55 4.33 1.48 -8.30
N TRP A 56 3.23 1.34 -7.57
CA TRP A 56 3.01 0.15 -6.74
C TRP A 56 2.47 -1.02 -7.53
N THR A 57 3.00 -2.22 -7.27
CA THR A 57 2.28 -3.46 -7.54
C THR A 57 1.19 -3.59 -6.50
N HIS A 58 -0.04 -3.27 -6.88
CA HIS A 58 -1.22 -3.38 -6.02
C HIS A 58 -1.94 -4.71 -6.26
N ARG A 59 -2.15 -5.47 -5.17
CA ARG A 59 -2.93 -6.72 -5.15
C ARG A 59 -4.05 -6.57 -4.14
N ALA A 60 -5.23 -7.09 -4.45
CA ALA A 60 -6.37 -7.04 -3.55
C ALA A 60 -7.21 -8.31 -3.64
N LEU A 61 -7.82 -8.70 -2.52
CA LEU A 61 -8.59 -9.94 -2.43
C LEU A 61 -9.87 -9.86 -3.27
N GLY A 62 -10.20 -10.95 -3.96
CA GLY A 62 -11.41 -11.04 -4.79
C GLY A 62 -11.35 -10.26 -6.11
N ARG A 63 -10.19 -9.70 -6.48
CA ARG A 63 -9.99 -9.01 -7.76
C ARG A 63 -9.06 -9.80 -8.67
N ARG A 64 -9.41 -9.87 -9.95
CA ARG A 64 -8.51 -10.46 -10.96
C ARG A 64 -7.28 -9.57 -11.08
N THR A 65 -6.14 -10.22 -11.21
CA THR A 65 -4.91 -9.57 -11.64
C THR A 65 -4.86 -9.66 -13.15
N ASP A 66 -4.98 -8.50 -13.78
CA ASP A 66 -4.58 -8.24 -15.16
C ASP A 66 -3.06 -8.30 -15.32
#